data_AF-A0A1A1VRR5-F1
#
_entry.id   AF-A0A1A1VRR5-F1
#
_cell.length_a   1.000
_cell.length_b   1.000
_cell.length_c   1.000
_cell.angle_alpha   90.00
_cell.angle_beta   90.00
_cell.angle_gamma   90.00
#
_symmetry.space_group_name_H-M   'P 1'
#
loop_
_entity.id
_entity.type
_entity.pdbx_description
1 polymer ?
#
loop_
_entity_poly.entity_id
_entity_poly.type
_entity_poly.pdbx_seq_one_letter_code
_entity_poly.pdbx_strand_id
1 'polypeptide(L)' 'MDGRSELAYRLIRRAVAEGEFEPGSRLVEQRIGEMFDLSRTPVREALRALAADGLVTVRG' A
#
# COMPACT_ATOMS: atom_id res chain seq x y z
N MET A 1 -6.20 6.55 11.08
CA MET A 1 -4.83 6.36 10.55
C MET A 1 -3.88 7.11 11.44
N ASP A 2 -2.77 6.50 11.86
CA ASP A 2 -1.65 7.25 12.44
C ASP A 2 -0.79 7.89 11.32
N GLY A 3 0.20 8.71 11.70
CA GLY A 3 1.03 9.42 10.70
C GLY A 3 1.87 8.50 9.81
N ARG A 4 2.26 7.31 10.27
CA ARG A 4 3.03 6.35 9.46
C ARG A 4 2.13 5.63 8.46
N SER A 5 0.91 5.31 8.84
CA SER A 5 -0.09 4.68 7.96
C SER A 5 -0.56 5.64 6.88
N GLU A 6 -0.74 6.93 7.21
CA GLU A 6 -1.06 7.97 6.23
C GLU A 6 0.08 8.19 5.22
N LEU A 7 1.34 8.14 5.67
CA LEU A 7 2.49 8.18 4.78
C LEU A 7 2.51 6.98 3.84
N ALA A 8 2.31 5.76 4.37
CA ALA A 8 2.26 4.54 3.58
C ALA A 8 1.15 4.59 2.52
N TYR A 9 -0.04 5.08 2.88
CA TYR A 9 -1.16 5.25 1.97
C TYR A 9 -0.79 6.16 0.78
N ARG A 10 -0.23 7.33 1.05
CA ARG A 10 0.15 8.29 -0.01
C ARG A 10 1.24 7.74 -0.93
N LEU A 11 2.24 7.05 -0.38
CA LEU A 11 3.33 6.45 -1.18
C LEU A 11 2.79 5.34 -2.09
N ILE A 12 2.02 4.40 -1.54
CA ILE A 12 1.48 3.28 -2.32
C ILE A 12 0.50 3.80 -3.38
N ARG A 13 -0.39 4.74 -3.02
CA ARG A 13 -1.32 5.35 -3.99
C ARG A 13 -0.58 6.00 -5.16
N ARG A 14 0.50 6.73 -4.86
CA ARG A 14 1.32 7.37 -5.89
C ARG A 14 1.97 6.33 -6.80
N ALA A 15 2.60 5.32 -6.25
CA ALA A 15 3.23 4.23 -7.01
C ALA A 15 2.22 3.47 -7.89
N VAL A 16 1.00 3.24 -7.41
CA VAL A 16 -0.10 2.69 -8.24
C VAL A 16 -0.45 3.64 -9.40
N ALA A 17 -0.59 4.94 -9.13
CA ALA A 17 -0.94 5.92 -10.16
C ALA A 17 0.17 6.14 -11.21
N GLU A 18 1.43 6.00 -10.80
CA GLU A 18 2.62 6.09 -11.67
C GLU A 18 2.90 4.77 -12.42
N GLY A 19 2.16 3.70 -12.12
CA GLY A 19 2.31 2.40 -12.79
C GLY A 19 3.49 1.57 -12.29
N GLU A 20 4.07 1.89 -11.13
CA GLU A 20 5.12 1.07 -10.51
C GLU A 20 4.61 -0.31 -10.08
N PHE A 21 3.32 -0.40 -9.78
CA PHE A 21 2.60 -1.66 -9.60
C PHE A 21 1.71 -1.91 -10.80
N GLU A 22 2.04 -2.93 -11.60
CA GLU A 22 1.19 -3.31 -12.73
C GLU A 22 -0.21 -3.71 -12.25
N PRO A 23 -1.28 -3.36 -12.99
CA PRO A 23 -2.63 -3.80 -12.69
C PRO A 23 -2.71 -5.33 -12.52
N GLY A 24 -3.29 -5.78 -11.41
CA GLY A 24 -3.40 -7.20 -11.08
C GLY A 24 -2.14 -7.83 -10.48
N SER A 25 -1.03 -7.08 -10.39
CA SER A 25 0.16 -7.54 -9.67
C SER A 25 -0.15 -7.73 -8.17
N ARG A 26 0.53 -8.70 -7.56
CA ARG A 26 0.36 -8.98 -6.13
C ARG A 26 1.15 -7.96 -5.31
N LEU A 27 0.44 -7.17 -4.51
CA LEU A 27 1.01 -6.30 -3.49
C LEU A 27 1.34 -7.10 -2.24
N VAL A 28 2.63 -7.18 -1.88
CA VAL A 28 3.11 -7.91 -0.70
C VAL A 28 3.54 -6.91 0.37
N GLU A 29 2.91 -6.95 1.54
CA GLU A 29 3.16 -6.02 2.65
C GLU A 29 4.65 -5.89 2.99
N GLN A 30 5.36 -7.02 3.07
CA GLN A 30 6.79 -7.04 3.41
C GLN A 30 7.62 -6.31 2.36
N ARG A 31 7.41 -6.61 1.07
CA ARG A 31 8.14 -5.98 -0.04
C ARG A 31 7.87 -4.48 -0.13
N ILE A 32 6.63 -4.07 0.10
CA ILE A 32 6.25 -2.66 0.15
C ILE A 32 6.88 -1.95 1.35
N GLY A 33 6.94 -2.63 2.51
CA GLY A 33 7.63 -2.14 3.68
C GLY A 33 9.12 -1.92 3.43
N GLU A 34 9.79 -2.89 2.79
CA GLU A 34 11.19 -2.78 2.38
C GLU A 34 11.41 -1.65 1.36
N MET A 35 10.51 -1.50 0.38
CA MET A 35 10.59 -0.46 -0.66
C MET A 35 10.51 0.96 -0.10
N PHE A 36 9.68 1.18 0.92
CA PHE A 36 9.39 2.51 1.47
C PHE A 36 10.01 2.76 2.86
N ASP A 37 10.83 1.85 3.37
CA ASP A 37 11.39 1.88 4.73
C ASP A 37 10.31 2.05 5.82
N LEU A 38 9.30 1.18 5.72
CA LEU A 38 8.13 1.13 6.59
C LEU A 38 7.97 -0.27 7.19
N SER A 39 7.48 -0.32 8.43
CA SER A 39 7.10 -1.59 9.03
C SER A 39 5.80 -2.13 8.42
N ARG A 40 5.52 -3.42 8.63
CA ARG A 40 4.34 -4.09 8.07
C ARG A 40 3.00 -3.51 8.56
N THR A 41 2.94 -3.03 9.80
CA THR A 41 1.71 -2.49 10.39
C THR A 41 1.15 -1.30 9.60
N PRO A 42 1.87 -0.18 9.39
CA PRO A 42 1.36 0.95 8.63
C PRO A 42 1.10 0.61 7.16
N VAL A 43 1.89 -0.31 6.57
CA VAL A 43 1.65 -0.78 5.20
C VAL A 43 0.32 -1.54 5.09
N ARG A 44 0.03 -2.43 6.04
CA ARG A 44 -1.24 -3.17 6.07
C ARG A 44 -2.43 -2.24 6.23
N GLU A 45 -2.36 -1.28 7.14
CA GLU A 45 -3.45 -0.31 7.35
C GLU A 45 -3.66 0.56 6.09
N ALA A 46 -2.57 1.00 5.45
CA ALA A 46 -2.64 1.70 4.17
C ALA A 46 -3.28 0.87 3.06
N LEU A 47 -2.88 -0.39 2.89
CA LEU A 47 -3.47 -1.30 1.90
C LEU A 47 -4.96 -1.54 2.16
N ARG A 48 -5.39 -1.60 3.43
CA ARG A 48 -6.82 -1.70 3.78
C ARG A 48 -7.60 -0.45 3.37
N ALA A 49 -7.06 0.75 3.58
CA ALA A 49 -7.72 1.96 3.12
C ALA A 49 -7.74 2.09 1.59
N LEU A 50 -6.64 1.76 0.92
CA LEU A 50 -6.61 1.71 -0.55
C LEU A 50 -7.64 0.72 -1.11
N ALA A 51 -7.91 -0.37 -0.39
CA ALA A 51 -8.95 -1.31 -0.76
C ALA A 51 -10.36 -0.75 -0.54
N ALA A 52 -10.57 0.00 0.55
CA ALA A 52 -11.83 0.72 0.77
C ALA A 52 -12.09 1.79 -0.31
N ASP A 53 -11.02 2.40 -0.84
CA ASP A 53 -11.07 3.36 -1.96
C ASP A 53 -11.18 2.69 -3.34
N GLY A 54 -11.13 1.35 -3.41
CA GLY A 54 -11.23 0.59 -4.66
C GLY A 54 -9.97 0.61 -5.53
N LEU A 55 -8.83 1.08 -5.01
CA LEU A 55 -7.56 1.14 -5.74
C LEU A 55 -6.83 -0.20 -5.76
N VAL A 56 -7.07 -1.05 -4.76
CA VAL A 56 -6.48 -2.39 -4.65
C VAL A 56 -7.53 -3.37 -4.13
N THR A 57 -7.26 -4.67 -4.23
CA THR A 57 -8.11 -5.69 -3.60
C THR A 57 -7.32 -6.48 -2.57
N VAL A 58 -7.87 -6.63 -1.36
CA VAL A 58 -7.31 -7.54 -0.35
C VAL A 58 -7.82 -8.95 -0.63
N ARG A 59 -6.90 -9.90 -0.81
CA ARG A 59 -7.20 -11.33 -0.83
C ARG A 59 -6.49 -11.97 0.37
N GLY A 60 -7.27 -12.56 1.27
CA GLY A 60 -6.77 -13.33 2.41
C GLY A 60 -6.16 -14.64 1.99
#